data_AF-A0A9W6U1P1-F1
#
_entry.id   AF-A0A9W6U1P1-F1
#
_cell.length_a   1.000
_cell.length_b   1.000
_cell.length_c   1.000
_cell.angle_alpha   90.00
_cell.angle_beta   90.00
_cell.angle_gamma   90.00
#
_symmetry.space_group_name_H-M   'P 1'
#
loop_
_entity.id
_entity.type
_entity.pdbx_description
1 polymer ?
#
loop_
_entity_poly.entity_id
_entity_poly.type
_entity_poly.pdbx_seq_one_letter_code
_entity_poly.pdbx_strand_id
1 'polypeptide(L)'
;MATYVLKKPVASVTDAEILAAVQARCRTLKNEFVPDVTSLFRQKLKMDLSIDDCDARVFRYYGDFNSIMEDNGLQGLIGADNGSEPGYKSRMKARCRLLVDNLQPPVLKAQITRLIDLERRDCKTDDVALFDLILEHAKVQQRFHRLSKEYSGKEG
;
A
#
# COMPACT_ATOMS: atom_id res chain seq x y z
N MET A 1 11.02 12.29 37.93
CA MET A 1 10.86 11.98 36.50
C MET A 1 10.55 13.22 35.67
N ALA A 2 9.51 14.00 35.99
CA ALA A 2 9.17 15.24 35.27
C ALA A 2 10.35 16.23 35.16
N THR A 3 11.13 16.40 36.22
CA THR A 3 12.31 17.30 36.24
C THR A 3 13.40 16.91 35.25
N TYR A 4 13.61 15.62 35.00
CA TYR A 4 14.62 15.15 34.06
C TYR A 4 14.16 15.25 32.61
N VAL A 5 12.85 15.10 32.36
CA VAL A 5 12.26 15.16 31.02
C VAL A 5 12.05 16.61 30.57
N LEU A 6 11.59 17.48 31.47
CA LEU A 6 11.23 18.87 31.17
C LEU A 6 12.31 19.87 31.60
N LYS A 7 13.42 19.39 32.19
CA LYS A 7 14.57 20.16 32.68
C LYS A 7 14.19 21.33 33.61
N LYS A 8 13.18 21.14 34.46
CA LYS A 8 12.72 22.16 35.43
C LYS A 8 12.08 21.56 36.69
N PRO A 9 12.01 22.32 37.81
CA PRO A 9 11.41 21.84 39.06
C PRO A 9 9.96 21.40 38.87
N VAL A 10 9.52 20.36 39.60
CA VAL A 10 8.14 19.83 39.50
C VAL A 10 7.10 20.92 39.79
N ALA A 11 7.39 21.82 40.74
CA ALA A 11 6.52 22.93 41.11
C ALA A 11 6.30 23.97 40.00
N SER A 12 7.15 23.98 38.96
CA SER A 12 7.05 24.92 37.83
C SER A 12 6.63 24.23 36.52
N VAL A 13 6.20 22.97 36.58
CA VAL A 13 5.71 22.24 35.41
C VAL A 13 4.22 22.52 35.23
N THR A 14 3.84 22.99 34.05
CA THR A 14 2.44 23.16 33.68
C THR A 14 1.93 21.99 32.82
N ASP A 15 0.62 21.77 32.82
CA ASP A 15 -0.02 20.74 32.01
C ASP A 15 0.25 20.90 30.51
N ALA A 16 0.34 22.14 30.02
CA ALA A 16 0.67 22.43 28.63
C ALA A 16 2.05 21.88 28.22
N GLU A 17 3.01 21.90 29.14
CA GLU A 17 4.39 21.48 28.89
C GLU A 17 4.54 19.97 29.00
N ILE A 18 3.73 19.33 29.87
CA ILE A 18 3.57 17.88 29.90
C ILE A 18 2.99 17.42 28.55
N LEU A 19 1.91 18.07 28.09
CA LEU A 19 1.27 17.76 26.82
C LEU A 19 2.25 17.92 25.64
N ALA A 20 3.00 19.01 25.62
CA ALA A 20 4.02 19.26 24.60
C ALA A 20 5.13 18.20 24.59
N ALA A 21 5.59 17.75 25.76
CA ALA A 21 6.62 16.71 25.84
C ALA A 21 6.09 15.31 25.46
N VAL A 22 4.84 15.00 25.80
CA VAL A 22 4.17 13.78 25.34
C VAL A 22 4.03 13.81 23.82
N GLN A 23 3.55 14.92 23.25
CA GLN A 23 3.44 15.09 21.80
C GLN A 23 4.80 15.00 21.11
N ALA A 24 5.84 15.63 21.66
CA ALA A 24 7.19 15.56 21.13
C ALA A 24 7.70 14.12 21.12
N ARG A 25 7.62 13.38 22.24
CA ARG A 25 8.03 11.97 22.31
C ARG A 25 7.20 11.07 21.40
N CYS A 26 5.88 11.29 21.30
CA CYS A 26 5.03 10.56 20.36
C CYS A 26 5.42 10.83 18.90
N ARG A 27 5.88 12.04 18.57
CA ARG A 27 6.42 12.35 17.25
C ARG A 27 7.78 11.69 17.01
N THR A 28 8.70 11.71 17.98
CA THR A 28 10.02 11.06 17.84
C THR A 28 9.90 9.54 17.72
N LEU A 29 9.06 8.91 18.54
CA LEU A 29 8.81 7.46 18.49
C LEU A 29 8.14 7.02 17.18
N LYS A 30 7.26 7.85 16.60
CA LYS A 30 6.68 7.61 15.27
C LYS A 30 7.66 7.83 14.11
N ASN A 31 8.69 8.65 14.31
CA ASN A 31 9.66 9.02 13.26
C ASN A 31 10.96 8.20 13.29
N GLU A 32 11.30 7.53 14.40
CA GLU A 32 12.57 6.76 14.51
C GLU A 32 12.46 5.32 14.01
N PHE A 33 11.27 4.72 13.96
CA PHE A 33 11.09 3.38 13.45
C PHE A 33 10.37 3.42 12.10
N VAL A 34 11.14 3.33 11.01
CA VAL A 34 10.58 2.99 9.70
C VAL A 34 10.50 1.46 9.64
N PRO A 35 9.31 0.84 9.79
CA PRO A 35 9.19 -0.61 9.64
C PRO A 35 9.63 -1.03 8.24
N ASP A 36 10.10 -2.26 8.08
CA ASP A 36 10.30 -2.85 6.75
C ASP A 36 8.94 -3.13 6.11
N VAL A 37 8.34 -2.06 5.57
CA VAL A 37 7.01 -2.11 4.94
C VAL A 37 7.02 -3.07 3.75
N THR A 38 8.13 -3.15 3.01
CA THR A 38 8.22 -4.04 1.85
C THR A 38 8.09 -5.50 2.27
N SER A 39 8.79 -5.90 3.34
CA SER A 39 8.69 -7.26 3.88
C SER A 39 7.31 -7.54 4.46
N LEU A 40 6.71 -6.60 5.19
CA LEU A 40 5.37 -6.73 5.74
C LEU A 40 4.33 -7.04 4.65
N PHE A 41 4.30 -6.25 3.58
CA PHE A 41 3.36 -6.45 2.48
C PHE A 41 3.66 -7.74 1.72
N ARG A 42 4.93 -8.10 1.50
CA ARG A 42 5.29 -9.39 0.87
C ARG A 42 4.76 -10.60 1.63
N GLN A 43 4.72 -10.50 2.97
CA GLN A 43 4.23 -11.59 3.81
C GLN A 43 2.71 -11.64 3.87
N LYS A 44 2.06 -10.47 4.01
CA LYS A 44 0.62 -10.38 4.31
C LYS A 44 -0.28 -10.16 3.11
N LEU A 45 0.17 -9.41 2.11
CA LEU A 45 -0.65 -9.06 0.94
C LEU A 45 -0.48 -10.10 -0.16
N LYS A 46 -1.55 -10.83 -0.46
CA LYS A 46 -1.58 -11.82 -1.53
C LYS A 46 -2.91 -11.72 -2.27
N MET A 47 -2.86 -11.64 -3.59
CA MET A 47 -4.07 -11.71 -4.41
C MET A 47 -4.62 -13.13 -4.40
N ASP A 48 -5.87 -13.29 -3.97
CA ASP A 48 -6.52 -14.58 -3.88
C ASP A 48 -6.96 -15.09 -5.26
N LEU A 49 -6.17 -16.00 -5.84
CA LEU A 49 -6.42 -16.58 -7.15
C LEU A 49 -7.55 -17.62 -7.16
N SER A 50 -8.09 -18.01 -5.99
CA SER A 50 -9.27 -18.87 -5.91
C SER A 50 -10.57 -18.14 -6.24
N ILE A 51 -10.55 -16.80 -6.25
CA ILE A 51 -11.67 -15.97 -6.66
C ILE A 51 -11.72 -15.93 -8.18
N ASP A 52 -12.78 -16.54 -8.74
CA ASP A 52 -13.01 -16.65 -10.18
C ASP A 52 -13.43 -15.32 -10.83
N ASP A 53 -14.17 -14.50 -10.09
CA ASP A 53 -14.61 -13.18 -10.53
C ASP A 53 -13.46 -12.17 -10.42
N CYS A 54 -13.07 -11.59 -11.56
CA CYS A 54 -11.90 -10.72 -11.63
C CYS A 54 -12.11 -9.42 -10.86
N ASP A 55 -13.32 -8.86 -10.93
CA ASP A 55 -13.67 -7.65 -10.20
C ASP A 55 -13.55 -7.89 -8.70
N ALA A 56 -14.22 -8.91 -8.16
CA ALA A 56 -14.16 -9.27 -6.75
C ALA A 56 -12.73 -9.56 -6.29
N ARG A 57 -11.92 -10.23 -7.10
CA ARG A 57 -10.51 -10.54 -6.77
C ARG A 57 -9.68 -9.27 -6.62
N VAL A 58 -9.79 -8.33 -7.55
CA VAL A 58 -9.03 -7.08 -7.52
C VAL A 58 -9.56 -6.15 -6.41
N PHE A 59 -10.86 -6.06 -6.22
CA PHE A 59 -11.45 -5.30 -5.10
C PHE A 59 -10.98 -5.84 -3.75
N ARG A 60 -11.00 -7.16 -3.56
CA ARG A 60 -10.52 -7.77 -2.32
C ARG A 60 -9.03 -7.48 -2.11
N TYR A 61 -8.21 -7.59 -3.16
CA TYR A 61 -6.79 -7.27 -3.07
C TYR A 61 -6.52 -5.84 -2.59
N TYR A 62 -7.24 -4.84 -3.11
CA TYR A 62 -7.14 -3.45 -2.65
C TYR A 62 -7.72 -3.25 -1.24
N GLY A 63 -8.79 -3.97 -0.89
CA GLY A 63 -9.35 -3.99 0.46
C GLY A 63 -8.37 -4.54 1.49
N ASP A 64 -7.69 -5.65 1.17
CA ASP A 64 -6.67 -6.27 2.01
C ASP A 64 -5.46 -5.34 2.16
N PHE A 65 -5.05 -4.65 1.09
CA PHE A 65 -4.00 -3.64 1.15
C PHE A 65 -4.35 -2.52 2.13
N ASN A 66 -5.56 -1.95 2.04
CA ASN A 66 -6.01 -0.89 2.94
C ASN A 66 -6.13 -1.40 4.39
N SER A 67 -6.62 -2.62 4.60
CA SER A 67 -6.71 -3.24 5.93
C SER A 67 -5.32 -3.41 6.55
N ILE A 68 -4.33 -3.89 5.79
CA ILE A 68 -2.93 -3.99 6.25
C ILE A 68 -2.38 -2.61 6.60
N MET A 69 -2.69 -1.57 5.80
CA MET A 69 -2.27 -0.21 6.13
C MET A 69 -2.87 0.27 7.45
N GLU A 70 -4.16 0.02 7.68
CA GLU A 70 -4.88 0.44 8.86
C GLU A 70 -4.39 -0.27 10.13
N ASP A 71 -4.29 -1.59 10.08
CA ASP A 71 -3.84 -2.43 11.19
C ASP A 71 -2.42 -2.11 11.65
N ASN A 72 -1.59 -1.56 10.76
CA ASN A 72 -0.18 -1.26 11.03
C ASN A 72 0.10 0.24 11.12
N GLY A 73 -0.92 1.11 11.08
CA GLY A 73 -0.80 2.56 11.24
C GLY A 73 0.05 3.24 10.15
N LEU A 74 0.04 2.71 8.93
CA LEU A 74 0.92 3.16 7.83
C LEU A 74 0.36 4.33 7.01
N GLN A 75 -0.83 4.85 7.33
CA GLN A 75 -1.48 5.91 6.56
C GLN A 75 -0.64 7.19 6.50
N GLY A 76 0.02 7.57 7.60
CA GLY A 76 0.92 8.73 7.59
C GLY A 76 2.20 8.55 6.76
N LEU A 77 2.61 7.30 6.49
CA LEU A 77 3.83 6.99 5.76
C LEU A 77 3.57 6.79 4.26
N ILE A 78 2.48 6.09 3.90
CA ILE A 78 2.21 5.61 2.54
C ILE A 78 0.72 5.79 2.16
N GLY A 79 -0.03 6.58 2.92
CA GLY A 79 -1.44 6.89 2.67
C GLY A 79 -1.66 7.79 1.47
N ALA A 80 -2.92 7.81 1.02
CA ALA A 80 -3.42 8.68 -0.05
C ALA A 80 -3.93 10.03 0.49
N ASP A 81 -3.78 10.25 1.79
CA ASP A 81 -4.34 11.37 2.53
C ASP A 81 -3.60 12.67 2.19
N ASN A 82 -4.36 13.77 2.10
CA ASN A 82 -3.89 15.14 1.85
C ASN A 82 -2.93 15.27 0.65
N GLY A 83 -3.48 15.33 -0.57
CA GLY A 83 -2.74 15.53 -1.82
C GLY A 83 -1.85 16.78 -1.88
N SER A 84 -2.10 17.76 -0.99
CA SER A 84 -1.34 19.01 -0.90
C SER A 84 -0.13 18.94 0.05
N GLU A 85 0.05 17.85 0.79
CA GLU A 85 1.17 17.72 1.72
C GLU A 85 2.52 17.51 1.01
N PRO A 86 3.61 18.09 1.55
CA PRO A 86 4.96 17.78 1.11
C PRO A 86 5.19 16.26 1.13
N GLY A 87 5.70 15.73 0.02
CA GLY A 87 6.00 14.30 -0.10
C GLY A 87 4.84 13.41 -0.50
N TYR A 88 3.62 13.93 -0.72
CA TYR A 88 2.47 13.16 -1.21
C TYR A 88 2.83 12.28 -2.42
N LYS A 89 3.47 12.87 -3.44
CA LYS A 89 3.90 12.14 -4.65
C LYS A 89 4.86 10.98 -4.34
N SER A 90 5.75 11.15 -3.37
CA SER A 90 6.67 10.11 -2.93
C SER A 90 5.96 8.99 -2.17
N ARG A 91 5.01 9.34 -1.29
CA ARG A 91 4.15 8.38 -0.57
C ARG A 91 3.30 7.58 -1.55
N MET A 92 2.65 8.26 -2.49
CA MET A 92 1.85 7.62 -3.52
C MET A 92 2.70 6.71 -4.42
N LYS A 93 3.94 7.09 -4.72
CA LYS A 93 4.88 6.21 -5.43
C LYS A 93 5.22 4.94 -4.66
N ALA A 94 5.43 5.05 -3.35
CA ALA A 94 5.64 3.88 -2.50
C ALA A 94 4.38 2.99 -2.45
N ARG A 95 3.19 3.60 -2.38
CA ARG A 95 1.89 2.93 -2.38
C ARG A 95 1.68 2.11 -3.66
N CYS A 96 1.78 2.75 -4.83
CA CYS A 96 1.66 2.08 -6.13
C CYS A 96 2.70 0.97 -6.30
N ARG A 97 3.93 1.19 -5.83
CA ARG A 97 4.98 0.16 -5.89
C ARG A 97 4.61 -1.08 -5.07
N LEU A 98 4.14 -0.92 -3.83
CA LEU A 98 3.74 -2.04 -2.98
C LEU A 98 2.57 -2.83 -3.57
N LEU A 99 1.60 -2.14 -4.20
CA LEU A 99 0.52 -2.78 -4.94
C LEU A 99 1.06 -3.62 -6.10
N VAL A 100 1.95 -3.09 -6.93
CA VAL A 100 2.51 -3.84 -8.08
C VAL A 100 3.42 -4.99 -7.63
N ASP A 101 4.25 -4.77 -6.60
CA ASP A 101 5.24 -5.75 -6.15
C ASP A 101 4.60 -7.04 -5.62
N ASN A 102 3.36 -6.97 -5.14
CA ASN A 102 2.62 -8.10 -4.56
C ASN A 102 1.50 -8.65 -5.48
N LEU A 103 1.43 -8.17 -6.72
CA LEU A 103 0.48 -8.70 -7.69
C LEU A 103 0.72 -10.17 -8.00
N GLN A 104 -0.37 -10.91 -8.10
CA GLN A 104 -0.40 -12.26 -8.63
C GLN A 104 -1.50 -12.37 -9.69
N PRO A 105 -1.35 -13.27 -10.67
CA PRO A 105 -0.19 -14.13 -10.91
C PRO A 105 1.03 -13.35 -11.45
N PRO A 106 2.25 -13.95 -11.45
CA PRO A 106 3.47 -13.28 -11.88
C PRO A 106 3.42 -12.69 -13.29
N VAL A 107 2.64 -13.30 -14.20
CA VAL A 107 2.47 -12.80 -15.57
C VAL A 107 1.70 -11.48 -15.60
N LEU A 108 0.66 -11.32 -14.76
CA LEU A 108 -0.07 -10.05 -14.60
C LEU A 108 0.87 -8.99 -14.05
N LYS A 109 1.63 -9.32 -13.00
CA LYS A 109 2.64 -8.42 -12.44
C LYS A 109 3.62 -7.92 -13.51
N ALA A 110 4.21 -8.84 -14.27
CA ALA A 110 5.19 -8.50 -15.31
C ALA A 110 4.58 -7.60 -16.40
N GLN A 111 3.33 -7.87 -16.81
CA GLN A 111 2.62 -7.05 -17.80
C GLN A 111 2.35 -5.63 -17.27
N ILE A 112 1.82 -5.51 -16.05
CA ILE A 112 1.54 -4.23 -15.40
C ILE A 112 2.83 -3.42 -15.20
N THR A 113 3.91 -4.05 -14.70
CA THR A 113 5.21 -3.39 -14.56
C THR A 113 5.70 -2.82 -15.89
N ARG A 114 5.62 -3.58 -16.98
CA ARG A 114 6.04 -3.12 -18.32
C ARG A 114 5.22 -1.94 -18.81
N LEU A 115 3.89 -2.00 -18.66
CA LEU A 115 3.00 -0.91 -19.07
C LEU A 115 3.30 0.37 -18.30
N ILE A 116 3.50 0.28 -17.00
CA ILE A 116 3.84 1.42 -16.14
C ILE A 116 5.18 2.06 -16.55
N ASP A 117 6.16 1.25 -16.95
CA ASP A 117 7.48 1.76 -17.33
C ASP A 117 7.50 2.41 -18.72
N LEU A 118 6.73 1.85 -19.67
CA LEU A 118 6.76 2.28 -21.07
C LEU A 118 5.66 3.28 -21.44
N GLU A 119 4.45 3.13 -20.93
CA GLU A 119 3.26 3.82 -21.46
C GLU A 119 2.48 4.57 -20.36
N ARG A 120 2.12 3.89 -19.27
CA ARG A 120 1.21 4.36 -18.21
C ARG A 120 1.97 4.85 -16.97
N ARG A 121 2.84 5.85 -17.16
CA ARG A 121 3.71 6.37 -16.08
C ARG A 121 2.94 7.09 -14.97
N ASP A 122 1.74 7.57 -15.28
CA ASP A 122 0.76 8.14 -14.34
C ASP A 122 0.48 7.19 -13.17
N CYS A 123 0.34 5.89 -13.45
CA CYS A 123 0.07 4.84 -12.46
C CYS A 123 1.20 4.67 -11.41
N LYS A 124 2.38 5.27 -11.63
CA LYS A 124 3.44 5.32 -10.59
C LYS A 124 3.06 6.22 -9.43
N THR A 125 2.14 7.16 -9.61
CA THR A 125 1.80 8.18 -8.61
C THR A 125 0.29 8.42 -8.53
N ASP A 126 -0.50 7.45 -8.96
CA ASP A 126 -1.95 7.46 -8.94
C ASP A 126 -2.41 6.00 -8.78
N ASP A 127 -2.91 5.65 -7.59
CA ASP A 127 -3.34 4.30 -7.26
C ASP A 127 -4.72 3.95 -7.83
N VAL A 128 -5.53 4.97 -8.16
CA VAL A 128 -6.82 4.83 -8.84
C VAL A 128 -6.59 4.48 -10.30
N ALA A 129 -5.72 5.22 -11.00
CA ALA A 129 -5.32 4.87 -12.37
C ALA A 129 -4.67 3.48 -12.44
N LEU A 130 -3.88 3.13 -11.41
CA LEU A 130 -3.30 1.79 -11.28
C LEU A 130 -4.38 0.71 -11.06
N PHE A 131 -5.40 1.00 -10.26
CA PHE A 131 -6.52 0.07 -10.03
C PHE A 131 -7.23 -0.27 -11.34
N ASP A 132 -7.57 0.75 -12.13
CA ASP A 132 -8.24 0.56 -13.42
C ASP A 132 -7.39 -0.27 -14.38
N LEU A 133 -6.08 0.01 -14.44
CA LEU A 133 -5.13 -0.74 -15.27
C LEU A 133 -5.04 -2.21 -14.84
N ILE A 134 -4.93 -2.50 -13.54
CA ILE A 134 -4.88 -3.86 -13.03
C ILE A 134 -6.17 -4.60 -13.36
N LEU A 135 -7.33 -3.96 -13.15
CA LEU A 135 -8.63 -4.57 -13.38
C LEU A 135 -8.84 -4.93 -14.86
N GLU A 136 -8.50 -4.01 -15.78
CA GLU A 136 -8.56 -4.23 -17.22
C GLU A 136 -7.73 -5.45 -17.64
N HIS A 137 -6.46 -5.47 -17.23
CA HIS A 137 -5.54 -6.54 -17.63
C HIS A 137 -5.82 -7.88 -16.94
N ALA A 138 -6.34 -7.87 -15.71
CA ALA A 138 -6.77 -9.09 -15.03
C ALA A 138 -7.93 -9.77 -15.79
N LYS A 139 -8.90 -8.99 -16.31
CA LYS A 139 -10.02 -9.50 -17.12
C LYS A 139 -9.53 -10.10 -18.43
N VAL A 140 -8.63 -9.40 -19.12
CA VAL A 140 -8.02 -9.89 -20.38
C VAL A 140 -7.29 -11.21 -20.14
N GLN A 141 -6.49 -11.29 -19.08
CA GLN A 141 -5.76 -12.51 -18.73
C GLN A 141 -6.70 -13.68 -18.42
N GLN A 142 -7.76 -13.45 -17.64
CA GLN A 142 -8.75 -14.48 -17.31
C GLN A 142 -9.45 -14.99 -18.58
N ARG A 143 -9.78 -14.10 -19.52
CA ARG A 143 -10.38 -14.47 -20.80
C ARG A 143 -9.47 -15.40 -21.60
N PHE A 144 -8.18 -15.07 -21.72
CA PHE A 144 -7.22 -15.93 -22.42
C PHE A 144 -7.05 -17.29 -21.73
N HIS A 145 -7.03 -17.32 -20.39
CA HIS A 145 -6.93 -18.56 -19.62
C HIS A 145 -8.15 -19.47 -19.77
N ARG A 146 -9.37 -18.91 -19.84
CA ARG A 146 -10.58 -19.69 -20.13
C ARG A 146 -10.56 -20.25 -21.55
N LEU A 147 -10.25 -19.41 -22.53
CA LEU A 147 -10.17 -19.84 -23.93
C LEU A 147 -9.12 -20.95 -24.10
N SER A 148 -7.92 -20.80 -23.55
CA SER A 148 -6.87 -21.83 -23.69
C SER A 148 -7.30 -23.18 -23.12
N LYS A 149 -8.00 -23.20 -21.99
CA LYS A 149 -8.57 -24.43 -21.40
C LYS A 149 -9.63 -25.08 -22.29
N GLU A 150 -10.49 -24.29 -22.91
CA GLU A 150 -11.53 -24.79 -23.82
C GLU A 150 -10.96 -25.41 -25.10
N TYR A 151 -9.82 -24.93 -25.58
CA TYR A 151 -9.12 -25.51 -26.74
C TYR A 151 -8.27 -26.73 -26.37
N SER A 152 -7.64 -26.74 -25.20
CA SER A 152 -6.85 -27.90 -24.74
C SER A 152 -7.72 -29.10 -24.32
N GLY A 153 -9.00 -28.87 -23.99
CA GLY A 153 -9.94 -29.94 -23.62
C GLY A 153 -10.65 -30.61 -24.79
N LYS A 154 -10.42 -30.17 -26.03
CA LYS A 154 -11.05 -30.71 -27.25
C LYS A 154 -10.15 -31.65 -28.06
N GLU A 155 -8.91 -31.88 -27.61
CA GLU A 155 -7.95 -32.79 -28.26
C GLU A 155 -7.72 -34.11 -27.48
N GLY A 156 -8.61 -34.45 -26.54
CA GLY A 156 -8.55 -35.67 -25.71
C GLY A 156 -9.70 -36.63 -25.95
#